data_AF-A0A1Z4KGC2-F1
#
_entry.id   AF-A0A1Z4KGC2-F1
#
_cell.length_a   1.000
_cell.length_b   1.000
_cell.length_c   1.000
_cell.angle_alpha   90.00
_cell.angle_beta   90.00
_cell.angle_gamma   90.00
#
_symmetry.space_group_name_H-M   'P 1'
#
loop_
_entity.id
_entity.type
_entity.pdbx_description
1 polymer ?
#
loop_
_entity_poly.entity_id
_entity_poly.type
_entity_poly.pdbx_seq_one_letter_code
_entity_poly.pdbx_strand_id
1 'polypeptide(L)'
;MNLLFKDLFGIFKIFEDVYERIRKILIPTTAYSWQTFIYLSVFSWIMSYFATGYIRDIIALCGWLFLIAGTAWYTTDDPLRVPGTFMPVGAVITGFLVSVFAFSNQEDVITSRTIVLWPTISALITAIPEFIEGSDTDSKTRIPKPDARQKIIVLVASCMMISCWLQFYFVLDKWLQEYPSLLAENFGRSTFVITREEQQKIPTNGVVILDRLQPLVEEQIAERPWSEVERWLLEANVRVGQLGREVLDNNLAQYEEKVLWRVEPRVVNNKSGYRLDLLSIWTGPTANPRGYFLRKSCQIDPVATTPINTTTNSRIPEEKKAVAEIQCDRLNKLFSGAAPPQQ
;
A
#
# COMPACT_ATOMS: atom_id res chain seq x y z
N MET A 1 28.15 50.36 -22.89
CA MET A 1 28.31 49.29 -23.91
C MET A 1 29.54 48.40 -23.66
N ASN A 2 30.64 48.88 -23.06
CA ASN A 2 31.85 48.07 -22.81
C ASN A 2 31.81 47.12 -21.58
N LEU A 3 30.82 47.24 -20.69
CA LEU A 3 30.68 46.35 -19.52
C LEU A 3 29.97 45.03 -19.87
N LEU A 4 28.91 45.09 -20.68
CA LEU A 4 28.15 43.90 -21.10
C LEU A 4 28.98 42.94 -21.97
N PHE A 5 29.85 43.45 -22.84
CA PHE A 5 30.73 42.61 -23.67
C PHE A 5 31.79 41.86 -22.84
N LYS A 6 32.24 42.44 -21.72
CA LYS A 6 33.27 41.84 -20.87
C LYS A 6 32.70 40.72 -19.99
N ASP A 7 31.46 40.89 -19.52
CA ASP A 7 30.73 39.83 -18.81
C ASP A 7 30.31 38.68 -19.74
N LEU A 8 29.93 38.99 -20.99
CA LEU A 8 29.61 37.97 -21.98
C LEU A 8 30.84 37.09 -22.31
N PHE A 9 32.02 37.69 -22.51
CA PHE A 9 33.26 36.96 -22.74
C PHE A 9 33.73 36.14 -21.51
N GLY A 10 33.45 36.62 -20.30
CA GLY A 10 33.72 35.89 -19.06
C GLY A 10 32.87 34.63 -18.95
N ILE A 11 31.59 34.72 -19.29
CA ILE A 11 30.66 33.58 -19.34
C ILE A 11 31.10 32.56 -20.40
N PHE A 12 31.49 33.02 -21.61
CA PHE A 12 32.01 32.13 -22.65
C PHE A 12 33.26 31.36 -22.21
N LYS A 13 34.18 31.97 -21.46
CA LYS A 13 35.35 31.27 -20.90
C LYS A 13 34.98 30.21 -19.87
N ILE A 14 33.99 30.49 -19.02
CA ILE A 14 33.47 29.51 -18.06
C ILE A 14 32.83 28.34 -18.80
N PHE A 15 32.05 28.61 -19.86
CA PHE A 15 31.48 27.57 -20.71
C PHE A 15 32.55 26.77 -21.46
N GLU A 16 33.63 27.41 -21.89
CA GLU A 16 34.75 26.76 -22.58
C GLU A 16 35.56 25.88 -21.60
N ASP A 17 35.86 26.35 -20.39
CA ASP A 17 36.52 25.57 -19.34
C ASP A 17 35.65 24.40 -18.83
N VAL A 18 34.33 24.62 -18.72
CA VAL A 18 33.36 23.58 -18.39
C VAL A 18 33.24 22.58 -19.54
N TYR A 19 33.21 23.05 -20.78
CA TYR A 19 33.20 22.21 -21.98
C TYR A 19 34.49 21.40 -22.10
N GLU A 20 35.66 21.95 -21.81
CA GLU A 20 36.92 21.22 -21.83
C GLU A 20 37.03 20.18 -20.70
N ARG A 21 36.53 20.49 -19.50
CA ARG A 21 36.43 19.50 -18.41
C ARG A 21 35.45 18.38 -18.75
N ILE A 22 34.29 18.73 -19.30
CA ILE A 22 33.31 17.75 -19.77
C ILE A 22 33.93 16.93 -20.90
N ARG A 23 34.63 17.54 -21.86
CA ARG A 23 35.30 16.88 -22.97
C ARG A 23 36.36 15.87 -22.51
N LYS A 24 37.15 16.19 -21.47
CA LYS A 24 38.12 15.25 -20.87
C LYS A 24 37.47 14.10 -20.11
N ILE A 25 36.25 14.29 -19.61
CA ILE A 25 35.46 13.27 -18.90
C ILE A 25 34.63 12.43 -19.89
N LEU A 26 34.22 13.01 -21.02
CA LEU A 26 33.24 12.46 -21.97
C LEU A 26 33.89 11.86 -23.23
N ILE A 27 35.12 12.24 -23.59
CA ILE A 27 35.84 11.66 -24.73
C ILE A 27 36.81 10.58 -24.22
N PRO A 28 36.56 9.30 -24.55
CA PRO A 28 37.39 8.21 -24.07
C PRO A 28 38.80 8.30 -24.67
N THR A 29 39.83 8.06 -23.86
CA THR A 29 41.24 8.06 -24.30
C THR A 29 41.61 6.80 -25.09
N THR A 30 40.75 5.78 -25.10
CA THR A 30 40.90 4.53 -25.87
C THR A 30 39.54 4.04 -26.40
N ALA A 31 39.52 3.42 -27.59
CA ALA A 31 38.29 2.90 -28.22
C ALA A 31 37.64 1.71 -27.50
N TYR A 32 38.37 1.06 -26.58
CA TYR A 32 37.89 0.02 -25.69
C TYR A 32 37.89 0.57 -24.25
N SER A 33 36.76 1.13 -23.82
CA SER A 33 36.56 1.60 -22.46
C SER A 33 35.12 1.36 -22.03
N TRP A 34 34.88 1.17 -20.73
CA TRP A 34 33.54 1.02 -20.15
C TRP A 34 32.58 2.16 -20.54
N GLN A 35 33.13 3.35 -20.83
CA GLN A 35 32.38 4.53 -21.28
C GLN A 35 31.71 4.30 -22.64
N THR A 36 32.36 3.56 -23.56
CA THR A 36 31.79 3.26 -24.89
C THR A 36 30.54 2.39 -24.79
N PHE A 37 30.49 1.43 -23.87
CA PHE A 37 29.31 0.61 -23.62
C PHE A 37 28.15 1.44 -23.04
N ILE A 38 28.44 2.37 -22.13
CA ILE A 38 27.41 3.29 -21.60
C ILE A 38 26.91 4.24 -22.69
N TYR A 39 27.77 4.75 -23.58
CA TYR A 39 27.31 5.56 -24.71
C TYR A 39 26.49 4.75 -25.70
N LEU A 40 26.86 3.50 -25.98
CA LEU A 40 26.06 2.57 -26.78
C LEU A 40 24.71 2.27 -26.14
N SER A 41 24.62 2.19 -24.81
CA SER A 41 23.33 2.01 -24.14
C SER A 41 22.43 3.21 -24.28
N VAL A 42 22.97 4.42 -24.05
CA VAL A 42 22.22 5.68 -24.19
C VAL A 42 21.80 5.89 -25.65
N PHE A 43 22.69 5.63 -26.59
CA PHE A 43 22.38 5.70 -28.02
C PHE A 43 21.28 4.71 -28.41
N SER A 44 21.39 3.45 -27.96
CA SER A 44 20.36 2.43 -28.24
C SER A 44 19.03 2.82 -27.60
N TRP A 45 19.03 3.36 -26.38
CA TRP A 45 17.81 3.85 -25.74
C TRP A 45 17.14 4.98 -26.52
N ILE A 46 17.91 5.96 -27.00
CA ILE A 46 17.42 7.04 -27.87
C ILE A 46 16.86 6.47 -29.17
N MET A 47 17.57 5.54 -29.82
CA MET A 47 17.11 4.91 -31.06
C MET A 47 15.84 4.07 -30.86
N SER A 48 15.68 3.44 -29.69
CA SER A 48 14.47 2.71 -29.32
C SER A 48 13.24 3.64 -29.23
N TYR A 49 13.42 4.89 -28.76
CA TYR A 49 12.34 5.87 -28.72
C TYR A 49 11.79 6.22 -30.13
N PHE A 50 12.66 6.24 -31.14
CA PHE A 50 12.27 6.52 -32.53
C PHE A 50 11.84 5.27 -33.32
N ALA A 51 12.10 4.07 -32.79
CA ALA A 51 11.74 2.81 -33.43
C ALA A 51 10.30 2.39 -33.10
N THR A 52 9.64 1.69 -34.02
CA THR A 52 8.27 1.17 -33.83
C THR A 52 8.23 -0.36 -33.94
N GLY A 53 7.30 -0.99 -33.22
CA GLY A 53 7.10 -2.44 -33.21
C GLY A 53 8.25 -3.23 -32.57
N TYR A 54 8.41 -4.50 -32.97
CA TYR A 54 9.39 -5.44 -32.39
C TYR A 54 10.86 -4.96 -32.41
N ILE A 55 11.20 -4.08 -33.36
CA ILE A 55 12.56 -3.51 -33.47
C ILE A 55 12.85 -2.61 -32.26
N ARG A 56 11.85 -1.92 -31.72
CA ARG A 56 11.97 -1.10 -30.51
C ARG A 56 12.45 -1.92 -29.31
N ASP A 57 11.86 -3.09 -29.12
CA ASP A 57 12.15 -3.97 -27.98
C ASP A 57 13.54 -4.59 -28.07
N ILE A 58 13.96 -4.99 -29.28
CA ILE A 58 15.32 -5.53 -29.52
C ILE A 58 16.37 -4.44 -29.25
N ILE A 59 16.15 -3.21 -29.73
CA ILE A 59 17.08 -2.10 -29.50
C ILE A 59 17.12 -1.72 -28.00
N ALA A 60 15.97 -1.72 -27.32
CA ALA A 60 15.91 -1.47 -25.88
C ALA A 60 16.68 -2.53 -25.10
N LEU A 61 16.52 -3.81 -25.46
CA LEU A 61 17.25 -4.93 -24.85
C LEU A 61 18.76 -4.77 -25.05
N CYS A 62 19.22 -4.48 -26.27
CA CYS A 62 20.62 -4.19 -26.55
C CYS A 62 21.13 -3.00 -25.71
N GLY A 63 20.31 -1.95 -25.56
CA GLY A 63 20.62 -0.82 -24.69
C GLY A 63 20.86 -1.25 -23.24
N TRP A 64 19.95 -2.03 -22.67
CA TRP A 64 20.11 -2.57 -21.31
C TRP A 64 21.32 -3.48 -21.16
N LEU A 65 21.61 -4.35 -22.14
CA LEU A 65 22.78 -5.22 -22.11
C LEU A 65 24.08 -4.41 -22.13
N PHE A 66 24.18 -3.39 -22.97
CA PHE A 66 25.36 -2.52 -23.00
C PHE A 66 25.51 -1.71 -21.70
N LEU A 67 24.40 -1.32 -21.07
CA LEU A 67 24.43 -0.63 -19.79
C LEU A 67 24.96 -1.56 -18.68
N ILE A 68 24.44 -2.78 -18.59
CA ILE A 68 24.87 -3.79 -17.62
C ILE A 68 26.33 -4.16 -17.86
N ALA A 69 26.75 -4.39 -19.11
CA ALA A 69 28.13 -4.71 -19.45
C ALA A 69 29.10 -3.55 -19.14
N GLY A 70 28.73 -2.32 -19.49
CA GLY A 70 29.54 -1.13 -19.21
C GLY A 70 29.70 -0.87 -17.73
N THR A 71 28.62 -1.03 -16.95
CA THR A 71 28.67 -0.87 -15.49
C THR A 71 29.40 -2.03 -14.80
N ALA A 72 29.26 -3.27 -15.29
CA ALA A 72 30.04 -4.42 -14.81
C ALA A 72 31.55 -4.25 -15.08
N TRP A 73 31.92 -3.71 -16.24
CA TRP A 73 33.31 -3.40 -16.56
C TRP A 73 33.86 -2.28 -15.66
N TYR A 74 33.15 -1.15 -15.58
CA TYR A 74 33.54 0.00 -14.74
C TYR A 74 33.85 -0.42 -13.29
N THR A 75 33.09 -1.39 -12.80
CA THR A 75 33.16 -1.85 -11.42
C THR A 75 34.22 -2.91 -11.15
N THR A 76 34.75 -3.51 -12.22
CA THR A 76 35.91 -4.41 -12.16
C THR A 76 37.22 -3.62 -12.11
N ASP A 77 37.27 -2.46 -12.78
CA ASP A 77 38.48 -1.62 -12.86
C ASP A 77 38.77 -0.82 -11.57
N ASP A 78 37.76 -0.35 -10.83
CA ASP A 78 37.92 0.39 -9.55
C ASP A 78 36.97 -0.14 -8.44
N PRO A 79 37.37 -1.16 -7.66
CA PRO A 79 36.50 -1.77 -6.66
C PRO A 79 36.43 -0.92 -5.37
N LEU A 80 35.62 0.13 -5.38
CA LEU A 80 35.14 0.77 -4.15
C LEU A 80 34.30 -0.24 -3.38
N ARG A 81 34.68 -0.55 -2.14
CA ARG A 81 33.98 -1.53 -1.28
C ARG A 81 33.00 -0.82 -0.36
N VAL A 82 31.82 -1.40 -0.16
CA VAL A 82 30.85 -0.90 0.81
C VAL A 82 31.44 -1.07 2.22
N PRO A 83 31.51 0.00 3.04
CA PRO A 83 32.09 -0.09 4.38
C PRO A 83 31.35 -1.13 5.22
N GLY A 84 32.08 -2.08 5.80
CA GLY A 84 31.54 -3.16 6.64
C GLY A 84 31.18 -4.46 5.90
N THR A 85 31.30 -4.54 4.57
CA THR A 85 31.10 -5.79 3.81
C THR A 85 32.23 -6.04 2.81
N PHE A 86 32.36 -7.28 2.31
CA PHE A 86 33.29 -7.63 1.23
C PHE A 86 32.75 -7.29 -0.17
N MET A 87 31.67 -6.51 -0.25
CA MET A 87 30.91 -6.28 -1.47
C MET A 87 31.41 -5.03 -2.21
N PRO A 88 31.78 -5.12 -3.50
CA PRO A 88 32.06 -3.95 -4.28
C PRO A 88 30.76 -3.18 -4.53
N VAL A 89 30.79 -1.86 -4.33
CA VAL A 89 29.69 -0.92 -4.64
C VAL A 89 29.17 -1.15 -6.05
N GLY A 90 30.08 -1.54 -6.93
CA GLY A 90 29.75 -1.90 -8.29
C GLY A 90 28.87 -3.14 -8.49
N ALA A 91 29.06 -4.20 -7.71
CA ALA A 91 28.16 -5.37 -7.75
C ALA A 91 26.75 -5.02 -7.22
N VAL A 92 26.67 -4.03 -6.31
CA VAL A 92 25.40 -3.48 -5.83
C VAL A 92 24.68 -2.73 -6.96
N ILE A 93 25.37 -1.82 -7.65
CA ILE A 93 24.78 -1.04 -8.76
C ILE A 93 24.41 -1.95 -9.95
N THR A 94 25.29 -2.85 -10.35
CA THR A 94 25.03 -3.79 -11.46
C THR A 94 23.92 -4.76 -11.11
N GLY A 95 23.88 -5.30 -9.89
CA GLY A 95 22.77 -6.16 -9.47
C GLY A 95 21.45 -5.41 -9.36
N PHE A 96 21.45 -4.11 -9.04
CA PHE A 96 20.25 -3.28 -9.12
C PHE A 96 19.76 -3.18 -10.57
N LEU A 97 20.65 -2.85 -11.50
CA LEU A 97 20.33 -2.73 -12.93
C LEU A 97 19.82 -4.05 -13.52
N VAL A 98 20.45 -5.17 -13.17
CA VAL A 98 20.01 -6.52 -13.57
C VAL A 98 18.63 -6.83 -12.99
N SER A 99 18.39 -6.47 -11.72
CA SER A 99 17.09 -6.67 -11.07
C SER A 99 16.00 -5.82 -11.73
N VAL A 100 16.29 -4.56 -12.06
CA VAL A 100 15.38 -3.67 -12.78
C VAL A 100 15.09 -4.27 -14.15
N PHE A 101 16.11 -4.64 -14.92
CA PHE A 101 15.91 -5.24 -16.24
C PHE A 101 15.06 -6.53 -16.20
N ALA A 102 15.36 -7.44 -15.26
CA ALA A 102 14.68 -8.74 -15.18
C ALA A 102 13.22 -8.64 -14.71
N PHE A 103 12.90 -7.63 -13.89
CA PHE A 103 11.56 -7.49 -13.29
C PHE A 103 10.84 -6.19 -13.67
N SER A 104 11.36 -5.43 -14.65
CA SER A 104 10.68 -4.25 -15.19
C SER A 104 9.38 -4.68 -15.84
N ASN A 105 8.28 -4.08 -15.42
CA ASN A 105 6.99 -4.21 -16.10
C ASN A 105 6.69 -2.92 -16.88
N GLN A 106 5.69 -2.94 -17.77
CA GLN A 106 5.37 -1.79 -18.63
C GLN A 106 4.83 -0.57 -17.87
N GLU A 107 4.25 -0.77 -16.68
CA GLU A 107 3.62 0.30 -15.88
C GLU A 107 4.56 0.88 -14.81
N ASP A 108 5.43 0.06 -14.21
CA ASP A 108 6.36 0.47 -13.16
C ASP A 108 7.79 -0.04 -13.39
N VAL A 109 8.74 0.90 -13.46
CA VAL A 109 10.18 0.62 -13.61
C VAL A 109 10.75 -0.01 -12.34
N ILE A 110 10.17 0.26 -11.17
CA ILE A 110 10.62 -0.28 -9.88
C ILE A 110 9.45 -1.06 -9.25
N THR A 111 9.43 -2.37 -9.49
CA THR A 111 8.47 -3.27 -8.83
C THR A 111 8.99 -3.68 -7.44
N SER A 112 8.12 -3.98 -6.48
CA SER A 112 8.53 -4.49 -5.15
C SER A 112 9.47 -5.70 -5.25
N ARG A 113 9.28 -6.56 -6.26
CA ARG A 113 10.14 -7.71 -6.56
C ARG A 113 11.59 -7.30 -6.89
N THR A 114 11.78 -6.20 -7.60
CA THR A 114 13.11 -5.64 -7.92
C THR A 114 13.87 -5.29 -6.65
N ILE A 115 13.23 -4.60 -5.72
CA ILE A 115 13.83 -4.17 -4.46
C ILE A 115 14.13 -5.39 -3.57
N VAL A 116 13.22 -6.37 -3.54
CA VAL A 116 13.38 -7.60 -2.74
C VAL A 116 14.55 -8.46 -3.23
N LEU A 117 14.70 -8.67 -4.55
CA LEU A 117 15.71 -9.57 -5.09
C LEU A 117 17.08 -8.92 -5.34
N TRP A 118 17.12 -7.59 -5.33
CA TRP A 118 18.34 -6.82 -5.56
C TRP A 118 19.53 -7.26 -4.68
N PRO A 119 19.40 -7.36 -3.34
CA PRO A 119 20.51 -7.80 -2.48
C PRO A 119 21.07 -9.18 -2.88
N THR A 120 20.18 -10.14 -3.20
CA THR A 120 20.60 -11.49 -3.60
C THR A 120 21.31 -11.53 -4.95
N ILE A 121 20.81 -10.78 -5.94
CA ILE A 121 21.42 -10.71 -7.28
C ILE A 121 22.79 -10.04 -7.19
N SER A 122 22.91 -8.96 -6.43
CA SER A 122 24.18 -8.28 -6.21
C SER A 122 25.20 -9.18 -5.49
N ALA A 123 24.78 -9.99 -4.51
CA ALA A 123 25.65 -10.98 -3.87
C ALA A 123 26.13 -12.05 -4.84
N LEU A 124 25.26 -12.52 -5.73
CA LEU A 124 25.60 -13.50 -6.76
C LEU A 124 26.64 -12.93 -7.74
N ILE A 125 26.44 -11.70 -8.21
CA ILE A 125 27.39 -11.01 -9.11
C ILE A 125 28.76 -10.86 -8.44
N THR A 126 28.79 -10.54 -7.14
CA THR A 126 30.05 -10.45 -6.36
C THR A 126 30.78 -11.79 -6.30
N ALA A 127 30.05 -12.91 -6.33
CA ALA A 127 30.64 -14.24 -6.24
C ALA A 127 31.20 -14.75 -7.58
N ILE A 128 30.67 -14.30 -8.73
CA ILE A 128 31.04 -14.81 -10.07
C ILE A 128 32.56 -14.77 -10.33
N PRO A 129 33.29 -13.67 -10.07
CA PRO A 129 34.74 -13.60 -10.34
C PRO A 129 35.56 -14.63 -9.55
N GLU A 130 35.14 -15.01 -8.35
CA GLU A 130 35.86 -15.98 -7.50
C GLU A 130 35.77 -17.43 -8.05
N PHE A 131 34.87 -17.69 -9.00
CA PHE A 131 34.78 -18.97 -9.72
C PHE A 131 35.54 -18.96 -11.06
N ILE A 132 36.06 -17.81 -11.49
CA ILE A 132 36.69 -17.60 -12.80
C ILE A 132 38.01 -16.81 -12.62
N GLU A 133 39.15 -17.50 -12.64
CA GLU A 133 40.47 -16.87 -12.75
C GLU A 133 40.96 -16.96 -14.21
N GLY A 134 41.33 -15.83 -14.83
CA GLY A 134 41.94 -15.80 -16.16
C GLY A 134 41.88 -14.42 -16.83
N SER A 135 42.92 -13.62 -16.64
CA SER A 135 43.09 -12.32 -17.33
C SER A 135 43.60 -12.45 -18.77
N ASP A 136 44.03 -13.62 -19.23
CA ASP A 136 44.48 -13.78 -20.61
C ASP A 136 44.33 -15.23 -21.08
N THR A 137 43.43 -15.47 -22.03
CA THR A 137 43.38 -16.61 -22.97
C THR A 137 43.09 -18.04 -22.51
N ASP A 138 42.98 -18.40 -21.23
CA ASP A 138 42.61 -19.77 -20.81
C ASP A 138 41.70 -19.80 -19.57
N SER A 139 40.38 -19.71 -19.76
CA SER A 139 39.40 -19.74 -18.66
C SER A 139 39.17 -21.16 -18.15
N LYS A 140 39.86 -21.55 -17.08
CA LYS A 140 39.61 -22.83 -16.39
C LYS A 140 38.72 -22.60 -15.18
N THR A 141 37.51 -23.14 -15.21
CA THR A 141 36.60 -23.17 -14.06
C THR A 141 37.28 -23.88 -12.90
N ARG A 142 37.60 -23.16 -11.82
CA ARG A 142 38.19 -23.75 -10.61
C ARG A 142 37.24 -23.59 -9.45
N ILE A 143 37.16 -24.63 -8.61
CA ILE A 143 36.39 -24.56 -7.39
C ILE A 143 37.16 -23.66 -6.39
N PRO A 144 36.57 -22.57 -5.86
CA PRO A 144 37.27 -21.59 -5.04
C PRO A 144 37.92 -22.21 -3.79
N LYS A 145 38.90 -21.53 -3.22
CA LYS A 145 39.56 -21.93 -1.95
C LYS A 145 38.53 -21.99 -0.82
N PRO A 146 38.68 -22.88 0.19
CA PRO A 146 37.70 -23.05 1.27
C PRO A 146 37.37 -21.74 2.01
N ASP A 147 38.36 -20.87 2.22
CA ASP A 147 38.16 -19.56 2.88
C ASP A 147 37.29 -18.60 2.05
N ALA A 148 37.41 -18.63 0.73
CA ALA A 148 36.60 -17.83 -0.18
C ALA A 148 35.15 -18.37 -0.24
N ARG A 149 34.97 -19.70 -0.20
CA ARG A 149 33.63 -20.32 -0.15
C ARG A 149 32.85 -19.89 1.08
N GLN A 150 33.49 -19.89 2.26
CA GLN A 150 32.81 -19.50 3.49
C GLN A 150 32.38 -18.04 3.43
N LYS A 151 33.22 -17.13 2.90
CA LYS A 151 32.88 -15.71 2.73
C LYS A 151 31.71 -15.52 1.75
N ILE A 152 31.69 -16.23 0.63
CA ILE A 152 30.60 -16.17 -0.36
C ILE A 152 29.29 -16.69 0.25
N ILE A 153 29.33 -17.83 0.96
CA ILE A 153 28.14 -18.40 1.60
C ILE A 153 27.56 -17.43 2.64
N VAL A 154 28.41 -16.85 3.50
CA VAL A 154 27.98 -15.88 4.50
C VAL A 154 27.40 -14.62 3.83
N LEU A 155 28.04 -14.12 2.76
CA LEU A 155 27.55 -12.96 2.00
C LEU A 155 26.16 -13.24 1.41
N VAL A 156 26.00 -14.33 0.66
CA VAL A 156 24.74 -14.71 0.02
C VAL A 156 23.65 -14.95 1.06
N ALA A 157 23.96 -15.65 2.16
CA ALA A 157 23.00 -15.89 3.24
C ALA A 157 22.55 -14.58 3.90
N SER A 158 23.48 -13.64 4.14
CA SER A 158 23.15 -12.34 4.74
C SER A 158 22.25 -11.50 3.81
N CYS A 159 22.56 -11.46 2.51
CA CYS A 159 21.76 -10.78 1.52
C CYS A 159 20.37 -11.43 1.35
N MET A 160 20.28 -12.76 1.39
CA MET A 160 19.01 -13.48 1.35
C MET A 160 18.14 -13.20 2.58
N MET A 161 18.76 -13.09 3.77
CA MET A 161 18.05 -12.68 4.98
C MET A 161 17.50 -11.26 4.85
N ILE A 162 18.28 -10.32 4.32
CA ILE A 162 17.82 -8.94 4.04
C ILE A 162 16.67 -8.95 3.03
N SER A 163 16.78 -9.71 1.94
CA SER A 163 15.70 -9.88 0.97
C SER A 163 14.41 -10.42 1.60
N CYS A 164 14.52 -11.39 2.52
CA CYS A 164 13.37 -11.91 3.25
C CYS A 164 12.70 -10.83 4.11
N TRP A 165 13.49 -9.98 4.78
CA TRP A 165 12.98 -8.87 5.57
C TRP A 165 12.28 -7.81 4.70
N LEU A 166 12.85 -7.48 3.54
CA LEU A 166 12.23 -6.57 2.57
C LEU A 166 10.92 -7.14 2.03
N GLN A 167 10.88 -8.43 1.70
CA GLN A 167 9.66 -9.09 1.25
C GLN A 167 8.59 -9.05 2.33
N PHE A 168 8.97 -9.36 3.57
CA PHE A 168 8.06 -9.30 4.71
C PHE A 168 7.50 -7.89 4.91
N TYR A 169 8.32 -6.85 4.78
CA TYR A 169 7.88 -5.46 4.83
C TYR A 169 6.81 -5.15 3.78
N PHE A 170 7.05 -5.47 2.51
CA PHE A 170 6.06 -5.20 1.45
C PHE A 170 4.77 -6.00 1.61
N VAL A 171 4.85 -7.24 2.11
CA VAL A 171 3.65 -8.04 2.41
C VAL A 171 2.85 -7.40 3.53
N LEU A 172 3.51 -6.96 4.61
CA LEU A 172 2.84 -6.27 5.71
C LEU A 172 2.23 -4.94 5.27
N ASP A 173 2.96 -4.13 4.50
CA ASP A 173 2.47 -2.85 4.00
C ASP A 173 1.21 -3.05 3.15
N LYS A 174 1.22 -4.03 2.24
CA LYS A 174 0.04 -4.40 1.45
C LYS A 174 -1.13 -4.85 2.33
N TRP A 175 -0.88 -5.70 3.34
CA TRP A 175 -1.93 -6.12 4.27
C TRP A 175 -2.53 -4.95 5.05
N LEU A 176 -1.72 -3.98 5.48
CA LEU A 176 -2.21 -2.81 6.20
C LEU A 176 -3.02 -1.86 5.31
N GLN A 177 -2.69 -1.78 4.03
CA GLN A 177 -3.47 -1.02 3.05
C GLN A 177 -4.82 -1.67 2.75
N GLU A 178 -4.85 -3.00 2.61
CA GLU A 178 -6.08 -3.76 2.30
C GLU A 178 -7.00 -3.96 3.53
N TYR A 179 -6.40 -4.04 4.73
CA TYR A 179 -7.09 -4.31 6.00
C TYR A 179 -6.70 -3.29 7.09
N PRO A 180 -7.08 -2.00 6.94
CA PRO A 180 -6.74 -0.97 7.92
C PRO A 180 -7.32 -1.23 9.31
N SER A 181 -8.38 -2.05 9.42
CA SER A 181 -8.95 -2.47 10.72
C SER A 181 -7.97 -3.27 11.59
N LEU A 182 -6.92 -3.87 10.99
CA LEU A 182 -5.85 -4.54 11.73
C LEU A 182 -5.08 -3.56 12.64
N LEU A 183 -4.99 -2.27 12.28
CA LEU A 183 -4.28 -1.27 13.09
C LEU A 183 -4.95 -1.00 14.43
N ALA A 184 -6.25 -1.30 14.56
CA ALA A 184 -6.98 -1.16 15.81
C ALA A 184 -6.82 -2.39 16.73
N GLU A 185 -6.16 -3.45 16.27
CA GLU A 185 -5.95 -4.66 17.06
C GLU A 185 -4.77 -4.55 18.03
N ASN A 186 -4.89 -5.28 19.15
CA ASN A 186 -3.82 -5.36 20.13
C ASN A 186 -2.84 -6.49 19.77
N PHE A 187 -1.72 -6.13 19.13
CA PHE A 187 -0.61 -7.06 18.85
C PHE A 187 0.39 -7.21 20.01
N GLY A 188 0.07 -6.76 21.22
CA GLY A 188 0.98 -6.81 22.37
C GLY A 188 1.42 -8.22 22.82
N ARG A 189 0.82 -9.28 22.27
CA ARG A 189 1.25 -10.67 22.45
C ARG A 189 2.08 -11.24 21.28
N SER A 190 2.28 -10.45 20.22
CA SER A 190 3.09 -10.85 19.07
C SER A 190 4.56 -10.60 19.37
N THR A 191 5.40 -11.60 19.13
CA THR A 191 6.86 -11.46 19.20
C THR A 191 7.43 -10.61 18.05
N PHE A 192 6.62 -10.34 17.03
CA PHE A 192 7.04 -9.67 15.79
C PHE A 192 6.69 -8.18 15.72
N VAL A 193 5.73 -7.69 16.53
CA VAL A 193 5.22 -6.32 16.45
C VAL A 193 5.35 -5.64 17.80
N ILE A 194 6.30 -4.71 17.93
CA ILE A 194 6.47 -3.88 19.14
C ILE A 194 5.68 -2.59 18.90
N THR A 195 4.48 -2.51 19.46
CA THR A 195 3.64 -1.31 19.36
C THR A 195 4.27 -0.18 20.17
N ARG A 196 4.72 0.88 19.49
CA ARG A 196 5.43 2.02 20.11
C ARG A 196 4.53 3.21 20.46
N GLU A 197 3.30 3.23 19.95
CA GLU A 197 2.30 4.29 20.17
C GLU A 197 0.97 3.72 20.66
N GLU A 198 0.22 4.48 21.46
CA GLU A 198 -1.17 4.15 21.82
C GLU A 198 -2.05 4.23 20.55
N GLN A 199 -2.12 3.13 19.82
CA GLN A 199 -2.96 3.02 18.63
C GLN A 199 -4.44 3.28 18.98
N GLN A 200 -5.14 3.92 18.04
CA GLN A 200 -6.57 4.17 18.11
C GLN A 200 -7.29 2.85 18.41
N LYS A 201 -7.91 2.77 19.59
CA LYS A 201 -8.59 1.55 20.05
C LYS A 201 -9.80 1.16 19.20
N ILE A 202 -10.24 2.01 18.27
CA ILE A 202 -11.50 1.86 17.54
C ILE A 202 -11.21 1.78 16.03
N PRO A 203 -11.67 0.74 15.32
CA PRO A 203 -11.43 0.59 13.89
C PRO A 203 -12.21 1.63 13.08
N THR A 204 -11.51 2.39 12.24
CA THR A 204 -12.04 3.50 11.44
C THR A 204 -13.15 3.06 10.50
N ASN A 205 -12.96 1.95 9.78
CA ASN A 205 -13.92 1.47 8.80
C ASN A 205 -15.22 1.00 9.45
N GLY A 206 -15.13 0.35 10.61
CA GLY A 206 -16.30 -0.01 11.41
C GLY A 206 -17.12 1.21 11.87
N VAL A 207 -16.46 2.34 12.18
CA VAL A 207 -17.09 3.61 12.52
C VAL A 207 -17.76 4.24 11.30
N VAL A 208 -17.06 4.26 10.15
CA VAL A 208 -17.61 4.78 8.89
C VAL A 208 -18.90 4.06 8.50
N ILE A 209 -18.97 2.73 8.68
CA ILE A 209 -20.20 1.96 8.42
C ILE A 209 -21.36 2.49 9.26
N LEU A 210 -21.17 2.62 10.58
CA LEU A 210 -22.25 3.05 11.48
C LEU A 210 -22.65 4.51 11.26
N ASP A 211 -21.69 5.39 10.97
CA ASP A 211 -21.94 6.81 10.74
C ASP A 211 -22.63 7.07 9.40
N ARG A 212 -22.44 6.22 8.40
CA ARG A 212 -23.17 6.26 7.12
C ARG A 212 -24.53 5.56 7.18
N LEU A 213 -24.64 4.52 8.00
CA LEU A 213 -25.89 3.78 8.16
C LEU A 213 -26.92 4.56 8.99
N GLN A 214 -26.49 5.26 10.03
CA GLN A 214 -27.38 6.04 10.91
C GLN A 214 -28.33 6.97 10.13
N PRO A 215 -27.87 7.91 9.28
CA PRO A 215 -28.77 8.85 8.61
C PRO A 215 -29.77 8.14 7.69
N LEU A 216 -29.40 7.01 7.07
CA LEU A 216 -30.30 6.22 6.23
C LEU A 216 -31.43 5.58 7.05
N VAL A 217 -31.11 5.12 8.27
CA VAL A 217 -32.10 4.59 9.21
C VAL A 217 -33.00 5.71 9.75
N GLU A 218 -32.42 6.87 10.08
CA GLU A 218 -33.17 8.04 10.52
C GLU A 218 -34.16 8.50 9.44
N GLU A 219 -33.76 8.57 8.16
CA GLU A 219 -34.64 8.95 7.06
C GLU A 219 -35.83 7.98 6.86
N GLN A 220 -35.64 6.68 7.14
CA GLN A 220 -36.70 5.69 7.02
C GLN A 220 -37.70 5.68 8.19
N ILE A 221 -37.31 6.24 9.34
CA ILE A 221 -38.09 6.16 10.59
C ILE A 221 -38.65 7.52 11.00
N ALA A 222 -37.86 8.58 10.87
CA ALA A 222 -38.23 9.92 11.32
C ALA A 222 -39.49 10.40 10.61
N GLU A 223 -40.38 11.03 11.38
CA GLU A 223 -41.62 11.64 10.89
C GLU A 223 -42.62 10.65 10.25
N ARG A 224 -42.42 9.34 10.43
CA ARG A 224 -43.34 8.29 9.97
C ARG A 224 -44.41 7.97 11.01
N PRO A 225 -45.61 7.52 10.60
CA PRO A 225 -46.64 7.04 11.51
C PRO A 225 -46.14 5.90 12.39
N TRP A 226 -46.47 5.90 13.69
CA TRP A 226 -45.99 4.90 14.65
C TRP A 226 -46.24 3.46 14.21
N SER A 227 -47.41 3.17 13.66
CA SER A 227 -47.78 1.83 13.18
C SER A 227 -46.89 1.33 12.04
N GLU A 228 -46.42 2.22 11.16
CA GLU A 228 -45.49 1.86 10.10
C GLU A 228 -44.10 1.58 10.65
N VAL A 229 -43.67 2.35 11.65
CA VAL A 229 -42.37 2.19 12.32
C VAL A 229 -42.31 0.91 13.13
N GLU A 230 -43.39 0.53 13.83
CA GLU A 230 -43.44 -0.76 14.52
C GLU A 230 -43.29 -1.93 13.54
N ARG A 231 -43.98 -1.87 12.39
CA ARG A 231 -43.80 -2.89 11.34
C ARG A 231 -42.38 -2.88 10.77
N TRP A 232 -41.81 -1.69 10.56
CA TRP A 232 -40.42 -1.55 10.11
C TRP A 232 -39.44 -2.19 11.10
N LEU A 233 -39.65 -1.99 12.40
CA LEU A 233 -38.80 -2.52 13.47
C LEU A 233 -38.88 -4.05 13.58
N LEU A 234 -40.05 -4.65 13.34
CA LEU A 234 -40.20 -6.10 13.23
C LEU A 234 -39.41 -6.68 12.05
N GLU A 235 -39.31 -5.92 10.95
CA GLU A 235 -38.55 -6.30 9.74
C GLU A 235 -37.11 -5.76 9.72
N ALA A 236 -36.63 -5.18 10.83
CA ALA A 236 -35.37 -4.46 10.87
C ALA A 236 -34.19 -5.31 10.40
N ASN A 237 -34.16 -6.60 10.71
CA ASN A 237 -33.09 -7.52 10.31
C ASN A 237 -32.87 -7.54 8.79
N VAL A 238 -33.97 -7.56 8.02
CA VAL A 238 -33.90 -7.57 6.55
C VAL A 238 -33.58 -6.17 6.03
N ARG A 239 -34.26 -5.13 6.54
CA ARG A 239 -34.14 -3.75 6.05
C ARG A 239 -32.76 -3.16 6.35
N VAL A 240 -32.33 -3.22 7.60
CA VAL A 240 -31.00 -2.74 8.03
C VAL A 240 -29.90 -3.61 7.42
N GLY A 241 -30.12 -4.92 7.25
CA GLY A 241 -29.16 -5.79 6.55
C GLY A 241 -29.01 -5.48 5.06
N GLN A 242 -30.04 -4.97 4.39
CA GLN A 242 -29.96 -4.47 3.01
C GLN A 242 -29.24 -3.13 2.95
N LEU A 243 -29.62 -2.17 3.80
CA LEU A 243 -28.96 -0.86 3.92
C LEU A 243 -27.47 -1.01 4.27
N GLY A 244 -27.15 -1.93 5.19
CA GLY A 244 -25.78 -2.22 5.59
C GLY A 244 -24.93 -2.71 4.41
N ARG A 245 -25.47 -3.57 3.55
CA ARG A 245 -24.77 -4.03 2.33
C ARG A 245 -24.52 -2.90 1.35
N GLU A 246 -25.51 -2.04 1.13
CA GLU A 246 -25.36 -0.85 0.29
C GLU A 246 -24.28 0.10 0.82
N VAL A 247 -24.25 0.34 2.14
CA VAL A 247 -23.20 1.16 2.77
C VAL A 247 -21.82 0.52 2.60
N LEU A 248 -21.70 -0.80 2.79
CA LEU A 248 -20.46 -1.55 2.60
C LEU A 248 -19.97 -1.44 1.15
N ASP A 249 -20.84 -1.69 0.18
CA ASP A 249 -20.47 -1.67 -1.23
C ASP A 249 -20.10 -0.27 -1.72
N ASN A 250 -20.76 0.78 -1.23
CA ASN A 250 -20.50 2.16 -1.68
C ASN A 250 -19.29 2.80 -0.97
N ASN A 251 -19.08 2.54 0.32
CA ASN A 251 -18.06 3.25 1.11
C ASN A 251 -16.76 2.46 1.29
N LEU A 252 -16.81 1.12 1.18
CA LEU A 252 -15.66 0.24 1.38
C LEU A 252 -15.31 -0.55 0.11
N ALA A 253 -15.79 -0.12 -1.07
CA ALA A 253 -15.51 -0.75 -2.36
C ALA A 253 -14.01 -1.01 -2.60
N GLN A 254 -13.18 -0.05 -2.16
CA GLN A 254 -11.73 -0.05 -2.34
C GLN A 254 -10.98 -1.03 -1.42
N TYR A 255 -11.62 -1.53 -0.36
CA TYR A 255 -10.97 -2.38 0.63
C TYR A 255 -11.51 -3.81 0.56
N GLU A 256 -10.62 -4.79 0.56
CA GLU A 256 -10.97 -6.22 0.61
C GLU A 256 -11.63 -6.59 1.94
N GLU A 257 -11.37 -5.83 3.02
CA GLU A 257 -11.99 -6.06 4.32
C GLU A 257 -13.51 -5.88 4.35
N LYS A 258 -14.15 -5.31 3.32
CA LYS A 258 -15.61 -5.13 3.26
C LYS A 258 -16.39 -6.43 3.48
N VAL A 259 -15.85 -7.55 2.99
CA VAL A 259 -16.48 -8.89 3.07
C VAL A 259 -16.41 -9.44 4.51
N LEU A 260 -15.52 -8.89 5.33
CA LEU A 260 -15.30 -9.28 6.72
C LEU A 260 -16.15 -8.45 7.71
N TRP A 261 -16.88 -7.46 7.21
CA TRP A 261 -17.81 -6.67 8.00
C TRP A 261 -19.25 -7.10 7.76
N ARG A 262 -19.99 -7.25 8.86
CA ARG A 262 -21.41 -7.58 8.84
C ARG A 262 -22.21 -6.60 9.68
N VAL A 263 -23.27 -6.06 9.08
CA VAL A 263 -24.18 -5.15 9.77
C VAL A 263 -25.40 -5.92 10.26
N GLU A 264 -25.75 -5.74 11.53
CA GLU A 264 -26.95 -6.33 12.12
C GLU A 264 -27.65 -5.37 13.06
N PRO A 265 -29.00 -5.33 13.04
CA PRO A 265 -29.76 -4.64 14.08
C PRO A 265 -30.03 -5.56 15.29
N ARG A 266 -30.23 -4.95 16.46
CA ARG A 266 -30.90 -5.56 17.62
C ARG A 266 -31.99 -4.62 18.09
N VAL A 267 -33.23 -5.11 18.14
CA VAL A 267 -34.38 -4.32 18.60
C VAL A 267 -34.75 -4.81 20.00
N VAL A 268 -34.80 -3.88 20.94
CA VAL A 268 -35.22 -4.14 22.32
C VAL A 268 -36.44 -3.28 22.61
N ASN A 269 -37.56 -3.91 22.99
CA ASN A 269 -38.75 -3.19 23.40
C ASN A 269 -38.55 -2.60 24.82
N ASN A 270 -38.71 -1.29 24.94
CA ASN A 270 -38.79 -0.59 26.22
C ASN A 270 -40.27 -0.21 26.48
N LYS A 271 -40.70 -0.12 27.75
CA LYS A 271 -42.11 0.10 28.12
C LYS A 271 -42.83 1.27 27.42
N SER A 272 -42.09 2.26 26.89
CA SER A 272 -42.61 3.44 26.21
C SER A 272 -42.17 3.59 24.74
N GLY A 273 -41.37 2.66 24.19
CA GLY A 273 -40.75 2.81 22.87
C GLY A 273 -39.81 1.66 22.52
N TYR A 274 -38.97 1.82 21.50
CA TYR A 274 -38.01 0.80 21.08
C TYR A 274 -36.58 1.33 21.14
N ARG A 275 -35.64 0.47 21.50
CA ARG A 275 -34.21 0.70 21.33
C ARG A 275 -33.71 -0.13 20.16
N LEU A 276 -33.19 0.53 19.13
CA LEU A 276 -32.53 -0.07 17.99
C LEU A 276 -31.01 0.07 18.15
N ASP A 277 -30.35 -1.04 18.45
CA ASP A 277 -28.89 -1.11 18.48
C ASP A 277 -28.40 -1.53 17.08
N LEU A 278 -27.72 -0.62 16.38
CA LEU A 278 -27.02 -0.90 15.13
C LEU A 278 -25.64 -1.47 15.43
N LEU A 279 -25.38 -2.69 14.96
CA LEU A 279 -24.11 -3.40 15.16
C LEU A 279 -23.32 -3.46 13.85
N SER A 280 -22.03 -3.13 13.93
CA SER A 280 -21.04 -3.46 12.91
C SER A 280 -20.10 -4.52 13.48
N ILE A 281 -20.21 -5.74 12.97
CA ILE A 281 -19.57 -6.95 13.51
C ILE A 281 -18.40 -7.32 12.60
N TRP A 282 -17.23 -7.52 13.21
CA TRP A 282 -16.06 -8.03 12.52
C TRP A 282 -16.08 -9.57 12.51
N THR A 283 -16.06 -10.16 11.32
CA THR A 283 -15.97 -11.61 11.11
C THR A 283 -14.60 -12.07 10.60
N GLY A 284 -13.65 -11.14 10.49
CA GLY A 284 -12.30 -11.42 10.02
C GLY A 284 -11.37 -12.02 11.09
N PRO A 285 -10.10 -12.26 10.71
CA PRO A 285 -9.06 -12.66 11.65
C PRO A 285 -8.92 -11.61 12.74
N THR A 286 -8.71 -12.05 13.98
CA THR A 286 -8.56 -11.14 15.10
C THR A 286 -7.68 -11.72 16.19
N ALA A 287 -6.94 -10.85 16.89
CA ALA A 287 -6.18 -11.20 18.09
C ALA A 287 -7.07 -11.73 19.24
N ASN A 288 -8.36 -11.40 19.25
CA ASN A 288 -9.31 -11.90 20.25
C ASN A 288 -10.18 -13.02 19.66
N PRO A 289 -10.09 -14.28 20.14
CA PRO A 289 -10.85 -15.40 19.57
C PRO A 289 -12.37 -15.23 19.63
N ARG A 290 -12.89 -14.29 20.44
CA ARG A 290 -14.31 -13.98 20.54
C ARG A 290 -14.81 -12.91 19.56
N GLY A 291 -13.92 -12.31 18.76
CA GLY A 291 -14.29 -11.21 17.87
C GLY A 291 -14.46 -9.88 18.60
N TYR A 292 -14.91 -8.89 17.83
CA TYR A 292 -15.32 -7.60 18.35
C TYR A 292 -16.45 -7.03 17.47
N PHE A 293 -17.19 -6.09 18.04
CA PHE A 293 -18.22 -5.37 17.32
C PHE A 293 -18.33 -3.93 17.81
N LEU A 294 -18.75 -3.05 16.92
CA LEU A 294 -19.13 -1.68 17.23
C LEU A 294 -20.63 -1.60 17.35
N ARG A 295 -21.09 -0.80 18.30
CA ARG A 295 -22.51 -0.55 18.51
C ARG A 295 -22.82 0.94 18.55
N LYS A 296 -23.90 1.31 17.87
CA LYS A 296 -24.55 2.60 17.98
C LYS A 296 -26.01 2.38 18.37
N SER A 297 -26.42 2.93 19.51
CA SER A 297 -27.78 2.73 20.05
C SER A 297 -28.66 3.90 19.64
N CYS A 298 -29.87 3.62 19.16
CA CYS A 298 -30.89 4.61 18.82
C CYS A 298 -32.16 4.35 19.61
N GLN A 299 -32.70 5.39 20.25
CA GLN A 299 -33.97 5.36 20.94
C GLN A 299 -35.07 5.89 20.03
N ILE A 300 -36.17 5.15 19.93
CA ILE A 300 -37.30 5.44 19.06
C ILE A 300 -38.54 5.51 19.92
N ASP A 301 -39.12 6.70 20.04
CA ASP A 301 -40.26 6.98 20.91
C ASP A 301 -41.45 7.54 20.10
N PRO A 302 -42.70 7.20 20.47
CA PRO A 302 -43.89 7.76 19.86
C PRO A 302 -44.16 9.17 20.41
N VAL A 303 -44.21 10.16 19.53
CA VAL A 303 -44.54 11.55 19.86
C VAL A 303 -45.92 11.88 19.32
N ALA A 304 -46.79 12.43 20.17
CA ALA A 304 -48.12 12.85 19.74
C ALA A 304 -48.02 14.14 18.91
N THR A 305 -48.44 14.08 17.64
CA THR A 305 -48.52 15.27 16.80
C THR A 305 -49.68 16.15 17.27
N THR A 306 -49.39 17.35 17.78
CA THR A 306 -50.44 18.34 18.09
C THR A 306 -50.96 18.91 16.76
N PRO A 307 -52.27 18.80 16.45
CA PRO A 307 -52.79 19.39 15.22
C PRO A 307 -52.64 20.92 15.30
N ILE A 308 -51.86 21.48 14.37
CA ILE A 308 -51.73 22.93 14.19
C ILE A 308 -53.06 23.43 13.59
N ASN A 309 -53.85 24.10 14.43
CA ASN A 309 -54.99 24.97 14.12
C ASN A 309 -55.58 24.86 12.70
N THR A 310 -56.60 24.02 12.53
CA THR A 310 -57.65 24.30 11.55
C THR A 310 -59.00 24.03 12.19
N THR A 311 -59.73 25.12 12.44
CA THR A 311 -61.14 25.14 12.81
C THR A 311 -61.97 24.40 11.77
N THR A 312 -62.50 23.22 12.09
CA THR A 312 -63.86 22.84 11.70
C THR A 312 -64.34 21.62 12.46
N ASN A 313 -65.56 21.73 12.99
CA ASN A 313 -66.29 20.70 13.69
C ASN A 313 -66.41 19.42 12.84
N SER A 314 -65.79 18.33 13.27
CA SER A 314 -66.28 16.98 12.96
C SER A 314 -65.98 16.04 14.12
N ARG A 315 -67.04 15.37 14.62
CA ARG A 315 -66.97 14.35 15.66
C ARG A 315 -66.56 13.03 14.99
N ILE A 316 -65.26 12.77 14.95
CA ILE A 316 -64.69 11.43 14.74
C ILE A 316 -63.62 11.29 15.84
N PRO A 317 -63.48 10.14 16.52
CA PRO A 317 -62.35 9.95 17.42
C PRO A 317 -61.11 9.86 16.53
N GLU A 318 -60.45 11.00 16.32
CA GLU A 318 -59.13 11.03 15.71
C GLU A 318 -58.19 10.27 16.65
N GLU A 319 -57.88 9.03 16.31
CA GLU A 319 -56.68 8.36 16.82
C GLU A 319 -55.54 9.36 16.67
N LYS A 320 -55.01 9.83 17.82
CA LYS A 320 -53.86 10.73 17.85
C LYS A 320 -52.78 10.08 16.99
N LYS A 321 -52.54 10.64 15.81
CA LYS A 321 -51.52 10.14 14.88
C LYS A 321 -50.16 10.40 15.56
N ALA A 322 -49.71 9.42 16.32
CA ALA A 322 -48.40 9.40 16.91
C ALA A 322 -47.38 9.18 15.79
N VAL A 323 -46.35 9.99 15.80
CA VAL A 323 -45.24 9.98 14.83
C VAL A 323 -43.98 9.56 15.58
N ALA A 324 -43.10 8.80 14.92
CA ALA A 324 -41.87 8.37 15.56
C ALA A 324 -40.81 9.49 15.56
N GLU A 325 -40.18 9.68 16.72
CA GLU A 325 -38.94 10.44 16.86
C GLU A 325 -37.80 9.45 17.15
N ILE A 326 -36.65 9.64 16.47
CA ILE A 326 -35.46 8.81 16.66
C ILE A 326 -34.31 9.67 17.18
N GLN A 327 -33.65 9.20 18.24
CA GLN A 327 -32.48 9.84 18.83
C GLN A 327 -31.36 8.82 19.00
N CYS A 328 -30.27 8.99 18.26
CA CYS A 328 -29.11 8.10 18.29
C CYS A 328 -27.97 8.63 19.17
N ASP A 329 -27.21 7.70 19.77
CA ASP A 329 -25.98 7.98 20.51
C ASP A 329 -24.97 8.71 19.61
N ARG A 330 -24.32 9.76 20.12
CA ARG A 330 -23.30 10.53 19.37
C ARG A 330 -22.02 9.74 19.08
N LEU A 331 -21.69 8.77 19.94
CA LEU A 331 -20.42 8.04 19.89
C LEU A 331 -20.66 6.55 19.67
N ASN A 332 -19.87 5.98 18.76
CA ASN A 332 -19.80 4.54 18.54
C ASN A 332 -19.00 3.89 19.68
N LYS A 333 -19.55 2.81 20.26
CA LYS A 333 -18.92 2.08 21.37
C LYS A 333 -18.37 0.76 20.85
N LEU A 334 -17.07 0.51 21.08
CA LEU A 334 -16.43 -0.77 20.77
C LEU A 334 -16.64 -1.76 21.92
N PHE A 335 -17.04 -2.97 21.57
CA PHE A 335 -17.16 -4.09 22.48
C PHE A 335 -16.26 -5.23 22.00
N SER A 336 -15.43 -5.74 22.91
CA SER A 336 -14.63 -6.95 22.67
C SER A 336 -15.46 -8.17 23.10
N GLY A 337 -15.65 -9.13 22.21
CA GLY A 337 -16.47 -10.31 22.45
C GLY A 337 -17.50 -10.56 21.36
N ALA A 338 -18.23 -11.67 21.50
CA ALA A 338 -19.29 -12.04 20.57
C ALA A 338 -20.44 -11.03 20.65
N ALA A 339 -21.04 -10.74 19.49
CA ALA A 339 -22.25 -9.92 19.42
C ALA A 339 -23.38 -10.56 20.24
N PRO A 340 -24.26 -9.75 20.87
CA PRO A 340 -25.41 -10.27 21.59
C PRO A 340 -26.30 -11.11 20.65
N PRO A 341 -26.93 -12.20 21.14
CA PRO A 341 -27.79 -13.05 20.33
C PRO A 341 -28.99 -12.26 19.77
N GLN A 342 -29.52 -12.73 18.64
CA GLN A 342 -30.78 -12.22 18.09
C GLN A 342 -31.93 -12.61 19.04
N GLN A 343 -32.82 -11.66 19.34
CA GLN A 343 -34.01 -11.89 20.16
C GLN A 343 -35.21 -12.25 19.29
#